data_AF-A0A9R0SVE8-F1
#
_entry.id   AF-A0A9R0SVE8-F1
#
_cell.length_a   1.000
_cell.length_b   1.000
_cell.length_c   1.000
_cell.angle_alpha   90.00
_cell.angle_beta   90.00
_cell.angle_gamma   90.00
#
_symmetry.space_group_name_H-M   'P 1'
#
loop_
_entity.id
_entity.type
_entity.pdbx_description
1 polymer ?
#
loop_
_entity_poly.entity_id
_entity_poly.type
_entity_poly.pdbx_seq_one_letter_code
_entity_poly.pdbx_strand_id
1 'polypeptide(L)'
;MPKVFGNTTLVVSQRHNRTYSAKSVTQFLNDIGFADGVEPYRARIWPLGEVLPEPGMPVTCLVGTGVDTMESLVFGDGGFDAGPVKVVYGDDDGTVNLASLMGPIKAWSDSPAQVL
;
A
#
# COMPACT_ATOMS: atom_id res chain seq x y z
N MET A 1 -9.88 -0.69 2.76
CA MET A 1 -8.45 -0.77 2.35
C MET A 1 -8.33 -0.65 0.84
N PRO A 2 -7.34 0.10 0.30
CA PRO A 2 -7.32 0.45 -1.11
C PRO A 2 -7.35 -0.79 -1.99
N LYS A 3 -8.43 -0.91 -2.78
CA LYS A 3 -8.66 -2.04 -3.71
C LYS A 3 -7.49 -2.24 -4.67
N VAL A 4 -6.71 -1.20 -4.92
CA VAL A 4 -5.52 -1.18 -5.80
C VAL A 4 -4.47 -2.24 -5.41
N PHE A 5 -4.40 -2.62 -4.13
CA PHE A 5 -3.45 -3.62 -3.65
C PHE A 5 -3.99 -5.06 -3.60
N GLY A 6 -5.28 -5.28 -3.91
CA GLY A 6 -5.87 -6.63 -3.99
C GLY A 6 -5.44 -7.59 -2.87
N ASN A 7 -4.74 -8.67 -3.26
CA ASN A 7 -4.13 -9.66 -2.36
C ASN A 7 -2.58 -9.59 -2.38
N THR A 8 -2.00 -8.49 -2.83
CA THR A 8 -0.55 -8.30 -2.92
C THR A 8 0.08 -8.51 -1.56
N THR A 9 1.15 -9.30 -1.53
CA THR A 9 1.98 -9.48 -0.35
C THR A 9 2.87 -8.27 -0.19
N LEU A 10 2.74 -7.57 0.94
CA LEU A 10 3.51 -6.37 1.25
C LEU A 10 4.63 -6.68 2.23
N VAL A 11 4.37 -7.51 3.24
CA VAL A 11 5.36 -7.88 4.24
C VAL A 11 5.33 -9.39 4.47
N VAL A 12 6.50 -10.02 4.58
CA VAL A 12 6.67 -11.41 5.01
C VAL A 12 7.51 -11.40 6.28
N SER A 13 7.10 -12.15 7.30
CA SER A 13 7.87 -12.33 8.53
C SER A 13 8.07 -13.81 8.82
N GLN A 14 9.33 -14.26 8.75
CA GLN A 14 9.71 -15.64 9.07
C GLN A 14 9.53 -15.94 10.55
N ARG A 15 9.97 -15.02 11.43
CA ARG A 15 9.81 -15.12 12.89
C ARG A 15 8.36 -15.36 13.32
N HIS A 16 7.41 -14.68 12.68
CA HIS A 16 5.98 -14.81 13.00
C HIS A 16 5.29 -15.89 12.16
N ASN A 17 5.98 -16.49 11.19
CA ASN A 17 5.40 -17.37 10.17
C ASN A 17 4.14 -16.75 9.51
N ARG A 18 4.25 -15.48 9.09
CA ARG A 18 3.11 -14.69 8.58
C ARG A 18 3.47 -13.93 7.30
N THR A 19 2.45 -13.77 6.47
CA THR A 19 2.45 -12.89 5.31
C THR A 19 1.34 -11.85 5.48
N TYR A 20 1.66 -10.58 5.26
CA TYR A 20 0.77 -9.46 5.42
C TYR A 20 0.48 -8.81 4.07
N SER A 21 -0.79 -8.53 3.84
CA SER A 21 -1.30 -7.71 2.74
C SER A 21 -1.91 -6.43 3.30
N ALA A 22 -2.41 -5.55 2.42
CA ALA A 22 -3.21 -4.41 2.83
C ALA A 22 -4.40 -4.82 3.73
N LYS A 23 -4.97 -6.01 3.57
CA LYS A 23 -6.12 -6.47 4.37
C LYS A 23 -5.76 -6.82 5.82
N SER A 24 -4.48 -7.03 6.13
CA SER A 24 -4.02 -7.51 7.44
C SER A 24 -3.32 -6.45 8.27
N VAL A 25 -3.51 -5.15 7.98
CA VAL A 25 -2.79 -4.08 8.68
C VAL A 25 -3.03 -4.08 10.19
N THR A 26 -4.25 -4.38 10.66
CA THR A 26 -4.49 -4.46 12.11
C THR A 26 -3.69 -5.58 12.77
N GLN A 27 -3.52 -6.71 12.09
CA GLN A 27 -2.68 -7.81 12.60
C GLN A 27 -1.20 -7.41 12.57
N PHE A 28 -0.76 -6.77 11.48
CA PHE A 28 0.60 -6.27 11.35
C PHE A 28 0.95 -5.27 12.46
N LEU A 29 0.07 -4.30 12.76
CA LEU A 29 0.28 -3.31 13.83
C LEU A 29 0.45 -3.98 15.20
N ASN A 30 -0.33 -5.03 15.50
CA ASN A 30 -0.13 -5.82 16.72
C ASN A 30 1.22 -6.56 16.71
N ASP A 31 1.57 -7.23 15.61
CA ASP A 31 2.75 -8.08 15.52
C ASP A 31 4.07 -7.28 15.52
N ILE A 32 4.04 -5.99 15.16
CA ILE A 32 5.18 -5.07 15.33
C ILE A 32 5.24 -4.41 16.72
N GLY A 33 4.34 -4.78 17.64
CA GLY A 33 4.29 -4.21 18.99
C GLY A 33 3.60 -2.84 19.10
N PHE A 34 2.83 -2.44 18.09
CA PHE A 34 2.13 -1.14 18.04
C PHE A 34 0.59 -1.29 18.10
N ALA A 35 0.11 -2.03 19.10
CA ALA A 35 -1.31 -2.34 19.28
C ALA A 35 -2.19 -1.07 19.42
N ASP A 36 -1.68 -0.01 20.05
CA ASP A 36 -2.39 1.28 20.20
C ASP A 36 -2.75 1.92 18.85
N GLY A 37 -2.06 1.55 17.76
CA GLY A 37 -2.35 2.01 16.41
C GLY A 37 -3.58 1.34 15.77
N VAL A 38 -4.05 0.21 16.30
CA VAL A 38 -5.11 -0.61 15.68
C VAL A 38 -6.44 0.12 15.61
N GLU A 39 -6.91 0.66 16.73
CA GLU A 39 -8.21 1.34 16.79
C GLU A 39 -8.23 2.67 16.02
N PRO A 40 -7.20 3.54 16.12
CA PRO A 40 -7.08 4.70 15.23
C PRO A 40 -7.11 4.32 13.75
N TYR A 41 -6.41 3.26 13.37
CA TYR A 41 -6.39 2.78 11.99
C TYR A 41 -7.78 2.33 11.53
N ARG A 42 -8.47 1.49 12.32
CA ARG A 42 -9.84 1.03 12.03
C ARG A 42 -10.85 2.16 11.92
N ALA A 43 -10.84 3.08 12.89
CA ALA A 43 -11.85 4.13 13.00
C ALA A 43 -11.66 5.26 11.97
N ARG A 44 -10.42 5.57 11.59
CA ARG A 44 -10.11 6.77 10.78
C ARG A 44 -9.50 6.47 9.42
N ILE A 45 -8.61 5.49 9.32
CA ILE A 45 -7.83 5.27 8.10
C ILE A 45 -8.53 4.26 7.19
N TRP A 46 -9.05 3.16 7.76
CA TRP A 46 -9.74 2.13 6.98
C TRP A 46 -10.88 2.69 6.11
N PRO A 47 -11.79 3.56 6.63
CA PRO A 47 -12.92 4.06 5.85
C PRO A 47 -12.50 4.97 4.69
N LEU A 48 -11.41 5.72 4.85
CA LEU A 48 -10.91 6.63 3.80
C LEU A 48 -10.33 5.87 2.60
N GLY A 49 -9.82 4.66 2.83
CA GLY A 49 -9.19 3.85 1.77
C GLY A 49 -10.16 3.00 0.95
N GLU A 50 -11.48 3.12 1.12
CA GLU A 50 -12.46 2.28 0.40
C GLU A 50 -12.86 2.85 -0.97
N VAL A 51 -12.83 4.17 -1.11
CA VAL A 51 -13.27 4.90 -2.31
C VAL A 51 -12.27 6.02 -2.60
N LEU A 52 -11.92 6.17 -3.88
CA LEU A 52 -11.18 7.32 -4.39
C LEU A 52 -12.18 8.19 -5.15
N PRO A 53 -12.88 9.14 -4.48
CA PRO A 53 -13.81 10.01 -5.18
C PRO A 53 -13.07 10.85 -6.21
N GLU A 54 -13.70 11.10 -7.35
CA GLU A 54 -13.12 11.99 -8.35
C GLU A 54 -13.14 13.46 -7.87
N PRO A 55 -12.21 14.31 -8.36
CA PRO A 55 -12.09 15.68 -7.88
C PRO A 55 -13.16 16.64 -8.42
N GLY A 56 -14.04 16.21 -9.34
CA GLY A 56 -15.12 17.03 -9.91
C GLY A 56 -14.67 18.14 -10.86
N MET A 57 -13.38 18.13 -11.24
CA MET A 57 -12.76 19.06 -12.17
C MET A 57 -11.69 18.30 -12.98
N PRO A 58 -11.36 18.72 -14.20
CA PRO A 58 -10.35 18.04 -15.00
C PRO A 58 -9.00 18.03 -14.29
N VAL A 59 -8.37 16.86 -14.20
CA VAL A 59 -7.01 16.72 -13.70
C VAL A 59 -6.11 15.98 -14.68
N THR A 60 -4.83 16.36 -14.67
CA THR A 60 -3.77 15.64 -15.38
C THR A 60 -2.92 14.91 -14.35
N CYS A 61 -2.95 13.58 -14.37
CA CYS A 61 -2.09 12.77 -13.51
C CYS A 61 -0.73 12.56 -14.18
N LEU A 62 0.35 13.04 -13.55
CA LEU A 62 1.73 12.79 -13.95
C LEU A 62 2.31 11.72 -13.01
N VAL A 63 2.87 10.66 -13.59
CA VAL A 63 3.36 9.47 -12.87
C VAL A 63 4.82 9.24 -13.23
N GLY A 64 5.68 9.07 -12.22
CA GLY A 64 7.07 8.69 -12.39
C GLY A 64 7.22 7.17 -12.55
N THR A 65 8.14 6.75 -13.41
CA THR A 65 8.54 5.35 -13.64
C THR A 65 10.04 5.32 -13.94
N GLY A 66 10.68 4.14 -13.93
CA GLY A 66 12.10 3.99 -14.26
C GLY A 66 13.04 3.94 -13.05
N VAL A 67 12.51 3.96 -11.83
CA VAL A 67 13.29 4.02 -10.58
C VAL A 67 12.87 2.90 -9.62
N ASP A 68 13.87 2.16 -9.15
CA ASP A 68 13.69 1.05 -8.20
C ASP A 68 12.87 1.48 -6.97
N THR A 69 11.68 0.90 -6.82
CA THR A 69 10.71 1.24 -5.79
C THR A 69 10.39 0.03 -4.93
N MET A 70 10.35 0.20 -3.62
CA MET A 70 10.08 -0.90 -2.70
C MET A 70 8.64 -1.41 -2.84
N GLU A 71 8.48 -2.70 -3.14
CA GLU A 71 7.18 -3.37 -3.30
C GLU A 71 6.85 -4.33 -2.15
N SER A 72 7.87 -5.02 -1.61
CA SER A 72 7.67 -5.93 -0.48
C SER A 72 8.91 -6.05 0.40
N LEU A 73 8.69 -6.24 1.70
CA LEU A 73 9.71 -6.46 2.70
C LEU A 73 9.65 -7.88 3.26
N VAL A 74 10.79 -8.55 3.33
CA VAL A 74 10.93 -9.86 3.97
C VAL A 74 11.81 -9.73 5.20
N PHE A 75 11.24 -10.02 6.37
CA PHE A 75 11.92 -10.06 7.65
C PHE A 75 12.27 -11.50 8.02
N GLY A 76 13.52 -11.71 8.44
CA GLY A 76 14.03 -13.00 8.87
C GLY A 76 13.62 -13.38 10.29
N ASP A 77 14.30 -14.37 10.86
CA ASP A 77 14.06 -14.86 12.23
C ASP A 77 14.39 -13.83 13.32
N GLY A 78 15.22 -12.83 12.98
CA GLY A 78 15.49 -11.66 13.81
C GLY A 78 14.26 -10.78 14.05
N GLY A 79 13.16 -10.99 13.32
CA GLY A 79 11.92 -10.22 13.48
C GLY A 79 12.02 -8.81 12.91
N PHE A 80 11.08 -7.95 13.29
CA PHE A 80 10.97 -6.60 12.74
C PHE A 80 12.10 -5.66 13.19
N ASP A 81 12.66 -5.87 14.38
CA ASP A 81 13.73 -5.03 14.95
C ASP A 81 15.09 -5.23 14.25
N ALA A 82 15.29 -6.37 13.60
CA ALA A 82 16.52 -6.69 12.87
C ALA A 82 16.57 -6.07 11.46
N GLY A 83 15.47 -5.45 11.01
CA GLY A 83 15.31 -4.99 9.64
C GLY A 83 15.03 -6.13 8.65
N PRO A 84 14.68 -5.78 7.39
CA PRO A 84 14.40 -6.76 6.36
C PRO A 84 15.69 -7.45 5.88
N VAL A 85 15.62 -8.77 5.68
CA VAL A 85 16.69 -9.58 5.06
C VAL A 85 16.62 -9.55 3.53
N LYS A 86 15.47 -9.16 2.98
CA LYS A 86 15.28 -8.94 1.54
C LYS A 86 14.25 -7.85 1.30
N VAL A 87 14.54 -7.01 0.32
CA VAL A 87 13.61 -6.04 -0.27
C VAL A 87 13.31 -6.50 -1.70
N VAL A 88 12.03 -6.48 -2.08
CA VAL A 88 11.58 -6.70 -3.45
C VAL A 88 11.31 -5.33 -4.06
N TYR A 89 11.86 -5.09 -5.25
CA TYR A 89 11.74 -3.84 -5.97
C TYR A 89 10.85 -3.99 -7.22
N GLY A 90 10.09 -2.94 -7.52
CA GLY A 90 9.38 -2.68 -8.77
C GLY A 90 9.97 -1.46 -9.49
N ASP A 91 9.48 -1.18 -10.70
CA ASP A 91 9.97 -0.13 -11.58
C ASP A 91 9.01 1.07 -11.60
N ASP A 92 9.18 2.00 -10.65
CA ASP A 92 8.25 3.12 -10.41
C ASP A 92 9.00 4.45 -10.17
N ASP A 93 8.60 5.27 -9.19
CA ASP A 93 9.16 6.63 -8.98
C ASP A 93 10.28 6.70 -7.91
N GLY A 94 10.63 5.57 -7.30
CA GLY A 94 11.61 5.42 -6.23
C GLY A 94 11.01 5.40 -4.82
N THR A 95 9.70 5.58 -4.65
CA THR A 95 9.04 5.58 -3.32
C THR A 95 7.62 5.01 -3.36
N VAL A 96 6.79 5.46 -4.29
CA VAL A 96 5.38 5.09 -4.39
C VAL A 96 5.22 4.12 -5.55
N ASN A 97 4.71 2.92 -5.27
CA ASN A 97 4.55 1.94 -6.32
C ASN A 97 3.50 2.33 -7.37
N LEU A 98 3.65 1.79 -8.57
CA LEU A 98 2.75 2.08 -9.69
C LEU A 98 1.31 1.62 -9.41
N ALA A 99 1.10 0.62 -8.55
CA ALA A 99 -0.24 0.25 -8.09
C ALA A 99 -0.96 1.44 -7.41
N SER A 100 -0.24 2.22 -6.60
CA SER A 100 -0.75 3.43 -5.97
C SER A 100 -0.89 4.57 -6.97
N LEU A 101 0.13 4.84 -7.78
CA LEU A 101 0.16 5.95 -8.73
C LEU A 101 -0.96 5.83 -9.79
N MET A 102 -1.24 4.60 -10.24
CA MET A 102 -2.32 4.32 -11.19
C MET A 102 -3.70 4.22 -10.55
N GLY A 103 -3.79 4.23 -9.22
CA GLY A 103 -5.06 4.08 -8.49
C GLY A 103 -6.10 5.12 -8.92
N PRO A 104 -5.80 6.43 -8.83
CA PRO A 104 -6.70 7.49 -9.27
C PRO A 104 -7.07 7.41 -10.75
N ILE A 105 -6.08 7.18 -11.62
CA ILE A 105 -6.28 7.08 -13.08
C ILE A 105 -7.29 5.97 -13.41
N LYS A 106 -7.15 4.81 -12.77
CA LYS A 106 -8.08 3.68 -12.95
C LYS A 106 -9.44 3.98 -12.33
N ALA A 107 -9.47 4.52 -11.11
CA ALA A 107 -10.70 4.79 -10.38
C ALA A 107 -11.60 5.84 -11.06
N TRP A 108 -11.00 6.78 -11.79
CA TRP A 108 -11.73 7.87 -12.44
C TRP A 108 -11.88 7.71 -13.95
N SER A 109 -11.50 6.56 -14.50
CA SER A 109 -11.47 6.31 -15.95
C SER A 109 -12.82 6.45 -16.66
N ASP A 110 -13.92 6.19 -15.95
CA ASP A 110 -15.28 6.33 -16.49
C ASP A 110 -15.89 7.73 -16.24
N SER A 111 -15.17 8.64 -15.58
CA SER A 111 -15.71 9.96 -15.27
C SER A 111 -15.69 10.88 -16.49
N PRO A 112 -16.84 11.44 -16.91
CA PRO A 112 -16.89 12.43 -17.98
C PRO A 112 -16.09 13.70 -17.68
N ALA A 113 -15.81 14.00 -16.41
CA ALA A 113 -14.99 15.14 -16.02
C ALA A 113 -13.48 14.88 -16.14
N GLN A 114 -13.07 13.61 -16.30
CA GLN A 114 -11.66 13.18 -16.42
C GLN A 114 -11.31 12.62 -17.80
N VAL A 115 -12.31 12.42 -18.67
CA VAL A 115 -12.12 12.07 -20.07
C VAL A 115 -11.91 13.37 -20.85
N LEU A 116 -10.74 13.50 -21.49
CA LEU A 116 -10.46 14.51 -22.52
C LEU A 116 -11.27 14.24 -23.80
#